data_AF-A0A2V6Z747-F1
#
_entry.id   AF-A0A2V6Z747-F1
#
_cell.length_a   1.000
_cell.length_b   1.000
_cell.length_c   1.000
_cell.angle_alpha   90.00
_cell.angle_beta   90.00
_cell.angle_gamma   90.00
#
_symmetry.space_group_name_H-M   'P 1'
#
loop_
_entity.id
_entity.type
_entity.pdbx_description
1 polymer ?
#
loop_
_entity_poly.entity_id
_entity_poly.type
_entity_poly.pdbx_seq_one_letter_code
_entity_poly.pdbx_strand_id
1 'polypeptide(L)' 'MAAGEAPIKQAVRWIDDQLHDNPGVDRVKLVDEASRRFDLSPLDADFLFRHLAERTPKK' A
#
# COMPACT_ATOMS: atom_id res chain seq x y z
N MET A 1 6.80 13.23 -21.25
CA MET A 1 5.43 12.79 -20.94
C MET A 1 5.36 12.64 -19.43
N ALA A 2 4.78 13.61 -18.74
CA ALA A 2 4.69 13.61 -17.29
C ALA A 2 3.26 13.28 -16.85
N ALA A 3 3.16 12.45 -15.81
CA ALA A 3 1.99 12.18 -14.98
C ALA A 3 0.89 11.26 -15.53
N GLY A 4 1.25 10.06 -15.98
CA GLY A 4 0.42 8.91 -15.59
C GLY A 4 0.58 8.73 -14.08
N GLU A 5 -0.50 8.70 -13.31
CA GLU A 5 -0.41 8.53 -11.85
C GLU A 5 0.48 7.34 -11.50
N ALA A 6 1.52 7.59 -10.70
CA ALA A 6 2.46 6.55 -10.32
C ALA A 6 1.68 5.38 -9.67
N PRO A 7 1.92 4.12 -10.07
CA PRO A 7 1.16 2.96 -9.61
C PRO A 7 1.17 2.84 -8.08
N ILE A 8 2.23 3.33 -7.44
CA ILE A 8 2.33 3.47 -5.98
C ILE A 8 1.19 4.28 -5.35
N LYS A 9 0.74 5.37 -5.98
CA LYS A 9 -0.36 6.20 -5.44
C LYS A 9 -1.70 5.46 -5.52
N GLN A 10 -1.91 4.69 -6.58
CA GLN A 10 -3.11 3.86 -6.74
C GLN A 10 -3.11 2.73 -5.71
N ALA A 11 -1.96 2.11 -5.48
CA ALA A 11 -1.76 1.12 -4.43
C ALA A 11 -2.06 1.67 -3.04
N VAL A 12 -1.53 2.85 -2.68
CA VAL A 12 -1.82 3.49 -1.38
C VAL A 12 -3.32 3.69 -1.19
N ARG A 13 -4.01 4.25 -2.20
CA ARG A 13 -5.47 4.46 -2.12
C ARG A 13 -6.23 3.16 -1.91
N TRP A 14 -5.88 2.13 -2.68
CA TRP A 14 -6.52 0.82 -2.55
C TRP A 14 -6.30 0.21 -1.16
N ILE A 15 -5.08 0.32 -0.61
CA ILE A 15 -4.78 -0.16 0.75
C ILE A 15 -5.57 0.64 1.80
N ASP A 16 -5.65 1.96 1.69
CA ASP A 16 -6.43 2.80 2.61
C ASP A 16 -7.92 2.41 2.57
N ASP A 17 -8.50 2.14 1.39
CA ASP A 17 -9.87 1.64 1.26
C ASP A 17 -10.04 0.27 1.95
N GLN A 18 -9.11 -0.67 1.73
CA GLN A 18 -9.16 -1.99 2.38
C GLN A 18 -9.03 -1.90 3.91
N LEU A 19 -8.21 -0.99 4.42
CA LEU A 19 -8.08 -0.73 5.86
C LEU A 19 -9.30 -0.01 6.43
N HIS A 20 -9.98 0.79 5.62
CA HIS A 20 -11.23 1.45 6.01
C HIS A 20 -12.37 0.43 6.17
N ASP A 21 -12.54 -0.44 5.18
CA ASP A 21 -13.53 -1.52 5.22
C ASP A 21 -13.20 -2.56 6.29
N ASN A 22 -11.92 -2.88 6.46
CA ASN A 22 -11.49 -3.95 7.34
C ASN A 22 -10.20 -3.59 8.11
N PRO A 23 -10.28 -2.81 9.19
CA PRO A 23 -9.10 -2.30 9.90
C PRO A 23 -8.27 -3.37 10.60
N GLY A 24 -8.79 -4.60 10.73
CA GLY A 24 -8.08 -5.75 11.28
C GLY A 24 -7.33 -6.60 10.26
N VAL A 25 -7.41 -6.26 8.96
CA VAL A 25 -6.70 -7.00 7.92
C VAL A 25 -5.19 -6.80 8.05
N ASP A 26 -4.45 -7.85 7.73
CA ASP A 26 -3.00 -7.82 7.76
C ASP A 26 -2.45 -6.89 6.66
N ARG A 27 -1.78 -5.81 7.09
CA ARG A 27 -1.15 -4.82 6.21
C ARG A 27 -0.11 -5.47 5.29
N VAL A 28 0.60 -6.48 5.77
CA VAL A 28 1.58 -7.25 5.00
C VAL A 28 0.90 -7.88 3.78
N LYS A 29 -0.29 -8.46 3.98
CA LYS A 29 -1.08 -9.06 2.91
C LYS A 29 -1.58 -8.01 1.93
N LEU A 30 -2.06 -6.87 2.42
CA LEU A 30 -2.50 -5.78 1.55
C LEU A 30 -1.37 -5.23 0.68
N VAL A 31 -0.16 -5.07 1.22
CA VAL A 31 0.98 -4.61 0.41
C VAL A 31 1.35 -5.63 -0.65
N ASP A 32 1.40 -6.91 -0.31
CA ASP A 32 1.70 -7.97 -1.26
C ASP A 32 0.64 -8.04 -2.39
N GLU A 33 -0.64 -7.91 -2.05
CA GLU A 33 -1.73 -7.91 -3.02
C GLU A 33 -1.71 -6.66 -3.91
N ALA A 34 -1.47 -5.49 -3.32
CA ALA A 34 -1.29 -4.25 -4.06
C ALA A 34 -0.06 -4.32 -4.99
N SER A 35 1.03 -4.96 -4.54
CA SER A 35 2.24 -5.10 -5.35
C SER A 35 2.00 -5.91 -6.61
N ARG A 36 1.25 -7.00 -6.51
CA ARG A 36 0.84 -7.81 -7.68
C ARG A 36 -0.18 -7.10 -8.55
N ARG A 37 -1.12 -6.38 -7.93
CA ARG A 37 -2.24 -5.72 -8.65
C ARG A 37 -1.80 -4.51 -9.46
N PHE A 38 -0.85 -3.74 -8.94
CA PHE A 38 -0.37 -2.49 -9.55
C PHE A 38 1.02 -2.63 -10.19
N ASP A 39 1.53 -3.86 -10.31
CA ASP A 39 2.85 -4.17 -10.87
C ASP A 39 3.95 -3.35 -10.20
N LEU A 40 3.94 -3.31 -8.86
CA LEU A 40 4.88 -2.52 -8.09
C LEU A 40 6.27 -3.15 -8.08
N SER A 41 7.29 -2.30 -8.14
CA SER A 41 8.65 -2.74 -7.95
C SER A 41 8.90 -3.17 -6.50
N PRO A 42 9.92 -4.01 -6.21
CA PRO A 42 10.29 -4.34 -4.84
C PRO A 42 10.57 -3.11 -3.95
N LEU A 43 11.05 -2.02 -4.55
CA LEU A 43 11.28 -0.75 -3.87
C LEU A 43 9.98 -0.06 -3.46
N ASP A 44 8.99 -0.08 -4.35
CA ASP A 44 7.66 0.46 -4.09
C ASP A 44 6.94 -0.32 -2.98
N ALA A 45 7.06 -1.66 -2.99
CA ALA A 45 6.52 -2.52 -1.95
C ALA A 45 7.15 -2.24 -0.57
N ASP A 46 8.49 -2.11 -0.51
CA ASP A 46 9.20 -1.74 0.73
C ASP A 46 8.77 -0.36 1.24
N PHE A 47 8.60 0.61 0.34
CA PHE A 47 8.04 1.93 0.70
C PHE A 47 6.65 1.81 1.34
N LEU A 48 5.74 1.03 0.73
CA LEU A 48 4.41 0.80 1.29
C LEU A 48 4.47 0.15 2.68
N PHE A 49 5.33 -0.86 2.84
CA PHE A 49 5.51 -1.53 4.12
C PHE A 49 5.90 -0.55 5.23
N ARG A 50 6.90 0.30 4.98
CA ARG A 50 7.37 1.29 5.95
C ARG A 50 6.31 2.34 6.23
N HIS A 51 5.71 2.88 5.17
CA HIS A 51 4.65 3.89 5.26
C HIS A 51 3.46 3.40 6.09
N LEU A 52 3.07 2.13 5.93
CA LEU A 52 2.00 1.53 6.72
C LEU A 52 2.45 1.18 8.14
N ALA A 53 3.69 0.73 8.35
CA ALA A 53 4.20 0.44 9.69
C ALA A 53 4.25 1.71 10.56
N GLU A 54 4.68 2.84 10.00
CA GLU A 54 4.76 4.14 10.67
C GLU A 54 3.38 4.74 11.02
N ARG A 55 2.34 4.42 10.24
CA ARG A 55 0.97 4.90 10.46
C ARG A 55 0.24 4.21 11.61
N THR A 56 0.77 3.11 12.14
CA THR A 56 0.23 2.49 13.37
C THR A 56 0.80 3.21 14.57
N PRO A 57 0.03 4.04 15.32
CA PRO A 57 0.49 4.44 16.64
C PRO A 57 0.63 3.16 17.47
N LYS A 58 1.86 2.87 17.90
CA LYS A 58 2.13 1.91 18.97
C LYS A 58 1.13 2.19 20.11
N LYS A 59 0.15 1.32 20.28
CA LYS A 59 -0.66 1.26 21.51
C LYS A 59 0.11 0.48 22.55
#